data_AF-A0A957HL13-F1
#
_entry.id   AF-A0A957HL13-F1
#
_cell.length_a   1.000
_cell.length_b   1.000
_cell.length_c   1.000
_cell.angle_alpha   90.00
_cell.angle_beta   90.00
_cell.angle_gamma   90.00
#
_symmetry.space_group_name_H-M   'P 1'
#
loop_
_entity.id
_entity.type
_entity.pdbx_description
1 polymer ?
#
loop_
_entity_poly.entity_id
_entity_poly.type
_entity_poly.pdbx_seq_one_letter_code
_entity_poly.pdbx_strand_id
1 'polypeptide(L)'
;MTEHIFIIRIWREHRDLNYTQSILRSVIQHVPSGEKSLLSDFNSILEFTRPYLQGTVVDHPQLYKQMNPGPSSHQIRNASQEKP
;
A
#
# COMPACT_ATOMS: atom_id res chain seq x y z
N MET A 1 15.58 9.03 -8.56
CA MET A 1 14.50 8.06 -8.31
C MET A 1 13.22 8.70 -8.80
N THR A 2 12.42 7.99 -9.58
CA THR A 2 11.14 8.50 -10.08
C THR A 2 10.09 8.25 -8.99
N GLU A 3 9.42 9.30 -8.53
CA GLU A 3 8.35 9.18 -7.55
C GLU A 3 7.06 8.73 -8.26
N HIS A 4 6.41 7.70 -7.73
CA HIS A 4 5.12 7.22 -8.21
C HIS A 4 4.02 7.69 -7.26
N ILE A 5 3.19 8.62 -7.73
CA ILE A 5 2.08 9.18 -6.96
C ILE A 5 0.77 8.59 -7.47
N PHE A 6 -0.05 8.08 -6.55
CA PHE A 6 -1.36 7.53 -6.85
C PHE A 6 -2.45 8.29 -6.09
N ILE A 7 -3.56 8.57 -6.77
CA ILE A 7 -4.76 9.14 -6.16
C ILE A 7 -5.86 8.09 -6.20
N ILE A 8 -6.36 7.72 -5.03
CA ILE A 8 -7.50 6.80 -4.88
C ILE A 8 -8.68 7.60 -4.39
N ARG A 9 -9.81 7.52 -5.11
CA ARG A 9 -11.08 8.12 -4.68
C ARG A 9 -12.09 7.00 -4.45
N ILE A 10 -12.77 7.04 -3.32
CA ILE A 10 -13.79 6.07 -2.92
C ILE A 10 -15.01 6.86 -2.47
N TRP A 11 -16.19 6.52 -2.98
CA TRP A 11 -17.44 7.17 -2.62
C TRP A 11 -18.61 6.20 -2.65
N ARG A 12 -19.69 6.54 -1.95
CA ARG A 12 -20.96 5.82 -2.03
C ARG A 12 -21.93 6.61 -2.90
N GLU A 13 -22.47 5.94 -3.91
CA GLU A 13 -23.52 6.49 -4.76
C GLU A 13 -24.88 6.11 -4.17
N HIS A 14 -25.65 7.13 -3.76
CA HIS A 14 -27.04 6.94 -3.32
C HIS A 14 -27.95 6.93 -4.55
N ARG A 15 -28.88 5.97 -4.62
CA ARG A 15 -29.89 5.93 -5.67
C ARG A 15 -31.22 6.42 -5.09
N ASP A 16 -31.58 7.67 -5.37
CA ASP A 16 -32.74 8.37 -4.79
C ASP A 16 -34.12 7.79 -5.14
N LEU A 17 -34.21 6.71 -5.92
CA LEU A 17 -35.48 6.29 -6.51
C LEU A 17 -36.00 4.91 -6.10
N ASN A 18 -35.23 4.11 -5.36
CA ASN A 18 -35.71 2.84 -4.82
C ASN A 18 -34.89 2.50 -3.57
N TYR A 19 -35.44 1.75 -2.62
CA TYR A 19 -34.79 1.15 -1.43
C TYR A 19 -33.63 0.16 -1.79
N THR A 20 -32.90 0.43 -2.86
CA THR A 20 -31.76 -0.30 -3.35
C THR A 20 -30.52 0.06 -2.54
N GLN A 21 -29.72 -0.96 -2.22
CA GLN A 21 -28.47 -0.82 -1.49
C GLN A 21 -27.55 0.22 -2.15
N SER A 22 -26.90 1.06 -1.33
CA SER A 22 -25.90 2.03 -1.78
C SER A 22 -24.76 1.31 -2.52
N ILE A 23 -24.34 1.84 -3.67
CA ILE A 23 -23.26 1.25 -4.46
C ILE A 23 -21.93 1.90 -4.06
N LEU A 24 -20.96 1.08 -3.67
CA LEU A 24 -19.59 1.54 -3.48
C LEU A 24 -18.94 1.77 -4.85
N ARG A 25 -18.36 2.94 -5.04
CA ARG A 25 -17.61 3.32 -6.25
C ARG A 25 -16.19 3.67 -5.86
N SER A 26 -15.27 3.32 -6.73
CA SER A 26 -13.86 3.59 -6.49
C SER A 26 -13.08 3.69 -7.79
N VAL A 27 -12.06 4.55 -7.77
CA VAL A 27 -11.16 4.79 -8.90
C VAL A 27 -9.76 5.06 -8.40
N ILE A 28 -8.77 4.54 -9.12
CA ILE A 28 -7.36 4.81 -8.93
C ILE A 28 -6.81 5.55 -10.15
N GLN A 29 -5.87 6.46 -9.90
CA GLN A 29 -5.16 7.21 -10.93
C GLN A 29 -3.67 7.24 -10.61
N HIS A 30 -2.82 6.89 -11.57
CA HIS A 30 -1.38 7.17 -11.51
C HIS A 30 -1.14 8.58 -12.05
N VAL A 31 -0.64 9.48 -11.19
CA VAL A 31 -0.53 10.91 -11.52
C VAL A 31 0.48 11.17 -12.65
N PRO A 32 1.69 10.59 -12.64
CA PRO A 32 2.67 10.81 -13.72
C PRO A 32 2.23 10.32 -15.10
N SER A 33 1.60 9.15 -15.22
CA SER A 33 1.16 8.61 -16.52
C SER A 33 -0.22 9.09 -16.95
N GLY A 34 -1.03 9.59 -16.02
CA GLY A 34 -2.44 9.89 -16.24
C GLY A 34 -3.34 8.66 -16.35
N GLU A 35 -2.79 7.44 -16.24
CA GLU A 35 -3.56 6.20 -16.28
C GLU A 35 -4.58 6.16 -15.14
N LYS A 36 -5.79 5.67 -15.44
CA LYS A 36 -6.91 5.62 -14.51
C LYS A 36 -7.70 4.34 -14.69
N SER A 37 -8.10 3.70 -13.58
CA SER A 37 -8.92 2.50 -13.60
C SER A 37 -9.95 2.50 -12.47
N LEU A 38 -11.10 1.86 -12.70
CA LEU A 38 -12.06 1.59 -11.64
C LEU A 38 -11.53 0.48 -10.75
N LEU A 39 -11.70 0.64 -9.44
CA LEU A 39 -11.38 -0.41 -8.48
C LEU A 39 -12.66 -1.19 -8.17
N SER A 40 -12.62 -2.51 -8.34
CA SER A 40 -13.70 -3.40 -7.91
C SER A 40 -13.58 -3.77 -6.43
N ASP A 41 -12.35 -3.86 -5.95
CA ASP A 41 -12.01 -4.21 -4.57
C ASP A 41 -10.61 -3.68 -4.20
N PHE A 42 -10.16 -3.99 -2.99
CA PHE A 42 -8.86 -3.55 -2.50
C PHE A 42 -7.68 -4.20 -3.24
N ASN A 43 -7.81 -5.45 -3.70
CA ASN A 43 -6.74 -6.15 -4.41
C ASN A 43 -6.46 -5.51 -5.78
N SER A 44 -7.48 -4.91 -6.41
CA SER A 44 -7.32 -4.16 -7.66
C SER A 44 -6.32 -2.99 -7.54
N ILE A 45 -6.10 -2.46 -6.32
CA ILE A 45 -5.07 -1.42 -6.08
C ILE A 45 -3.67 -2.01 -6.29
N LEU A 46 -3.42 -3.20 -5.76
CA LEU A 46 -2.12 -3.87 -5.90
C LEU A 46 -1.86 -4.26 -7.36
N GLU A 47 -2.88 -4.74 -8.06
CA GLU A 47 -2.78 -5.06 -9.49
C GLU A 47 -2.45 -3.83 -10.33
N PHE A 48 -3.11 -2.70 -10.06
CA PHE A 48 -2.87 -1.45 -10.75
C PHE A 48 -1.48 -0.85 -10.44
N THR A 49 -1.03 -0.92 -9.19
CA THR A 49 0.25 -0.32 -8.78
C THR A 49 1.45 -1.19 -9.14
N ARG A 50 1.28 -2.51 -9.29
CA ARG A 50 2.38 -3.48 -9.51
C ARG A 50 3.37 -3.08 -10.62
N PRO A 51 2.96 -2.64 -11.82
CA PRO A 51 3.90 -2.30 -12.89
C PRO A 51 4.83 -1.13 -12.52
N TYR A 52 4.34 -0.20 -11.70
CA TYR A 52 5.06 0.98 -11.24
C TYR A 52 5.98 0.68 -10.04
N LEU A 53 5.76 -0.46 -9.39
CA LEU A 53 6.56 -0.92 -8.26
C LEU A 53 7.71 -1.84 -8.67
N GLN A 54 7.78 -2.27 -9.94
CA GLN A 54 8.89 -3.06 -10.47
C GLN A 54 10.18 -2.24 -10.36
N GLY A 55 11.12 -2.70 -9.53
CA GLY A 55 12.34 -1.97 -9.15
C GLY A 55 12.32 -1.30 -7.78
N THR A 56 11.19 -1.30 -7.05
CA THR A 56 11.11 -0.80 -5.67
C THR A 56 10.89 -1.95 -4.66
N VAL A 57 11.98 -2.27 -3.94
CA VAL A 57 12.08 -3.10 -2.72
C VAL A 57 11.66 -4.58 -2.78
N VAL A 58 10.61 -4.96 -3.53
CA VAL A 58 10.16 -6.37 -3.60
C VAL A 58 11.17 -7.26 -4.32
N ASP A 59 11.90 -6.72 -5.29
CA ASP A 59 12.95 -7.45 -6.03
C ASP A 59 14.33 -7.41 -5.35
N HIS A 60 14.45 -6.67 -4.23
CA HIS A 60 15.72 -6.48 -3.52
C HIS A 60 15.55 -6.73 -2.01
N PRO A 61 15.45 -7.99 -1.56
CA PRO A 61 15.33 -8.35 -0.14
C PRO A 61 16.50 -7.82 0.74
N GLN A 62 17.61 -7.42 0.13
CA GLN A 62 18.75 -6.79 0.81
C GLN A 62 18.45 -5.34 1.24
N LEU A 63 17.71 -4.57 0.44
CA LEU A 63 17.32 -3.19 0.77
C LEU A 63 16.31 -3.14 1.93
N TYR A 64 15.39 -4.09 2.00
CA TYR A 64 14.45 -4.22 3.12
C TYR A 64 15.19 -4.44 4.46
N LYS A 65 16.20 -5.31 4.49
CA LYS A 65 17.04 -5.55 5.67
C LYS A 65 17.89 -4.35 6.07
N GLN A 66 18.22 -3.49 5.11
CA GLN A 66 19.03 -2.29 5.32
C GLN A 66 18.19 -1.11 5.84
N MET A 67 16.94 -0.99 5.38
CA MET A 67 15.98 0.03 5.85
C MET A 67 15.30 -0.35 7.17
N ASN A 68 15.20 -1.65 7.47
CA ASN A 68 14.68 -2.18 8.73
C ASN A 68 15.70 -3.15 9.32
N PRO A 69 16.86 -2.67 9.80
CA PRO A 69 17.76 -3.53 10.54
C PRO A 69 17.01 -3.98 11.80
N GLY A 70 16.82 -5.29 11.95
CA GLY A 70 16.28 -5.85 13.18
C GLY A 70 17.09 -5.38 14.40
N PRO A 71 16.56 -5.53 15.63
CA PRO A 71 17.24 -5.06 16.82
C PRO A 71 18.66 -5.62 16.87
N SER A 72 19.64 -4.72 17.00
CA SER A 72 21.06 -5.08 17.05
C SER A 72 21.30 -6.08 18.18
N SER A 73 22.08 -7.14 17.91
CA SER A 73 22.44 -8.18 18.87
C SER A 73 23.07 -7.66 20.17
N HIS A 74 23.50 -6.39 20.19
CA HIS A 74 23.97 -5.69 21.39
C HIS A 74 22.87 -5.33 22.40
N GLN A 75 21.59 -5.31 22.03
CA GLN A 75 20.48 -5.02 22.97
C GLN A 75 19.96 -6.25 23.72
N ILE A 76 20.24 -7.47 23.24
CA ILE A 76 19.70 -8.70 23.86
C ILE A 76 20.47 -9.09 25.12
N ARG A 77 21.73 -8.64 25.30
CA ARG A 77 22.56 -9.03 26.44
C ARG A 77 22.22 -8.36 27.77
N ASN A 78 21.47 -7.24 27.77
CA ASN A 78 21.19 -6.49 28.99
C ASN A 78 19.87 -6.88 29.68
N ALA A 79 19.02 -7.71 29.05
CA ALA A 79 17.72 -8.08 29.61
C ALA A 79 17.74 -9.31 30.54
N SER A 80 18.89 -10.00 30.65
CA SER A 80 19.02 -11.21 31.49
C SER A 80 19.71 -10.98 32.84
N GLN A 81 19.97 -9.73 33.23
CA GLN A 81 20.61 -9.39 34.51
C GLN A 81 19.78 -8.44 35.38
N GLU A 82 18.45 -8.61 35.42
CA GLU A 82 17.66 -8.08 36.54
C GLU A 82 16.54 -9.06 36.89
N LYS A 83 16.80 -9.92 37.88
CA LYS A 83 15.76 -10.43 38.77
C LYS A 83 16.41 -10.73 40.14
N PRO A 84 15.78 -10.31 41.25
CA PRO A 84 16.42 -10.19 42.57
C PRO A 84 16.67 -11.54 43.25
#